data_AF-A0A7X8R8Y9-F1
#
_entry.id   AF-A0A7X8R8Y9-F1
#
_cell.length_a   1.000
_cell.length_b   1.000
_cell.length_c   1.000
_cell.angle_alpha   90.00
_cell.angle_beta   90.00
_cell.angle_gamma   90.00
#
_symmetry.space_group_name_H-M   'P 1'
#
loop_
_entity.id
_entity.type
_entity.pdbx_description
1 polymer ?
#
loop_
_entity_poly.entity_id
_entity_poly.type
_entity_poly.pdbx_seq_one_letter_code
_entity_poly.pdbx_strand_id
1 'polypeptide(L)' 'MEYTKEDLIEAKRQIDSTLHKLRETIITFEAKENPERYKSQITLAKRRIRAFEIANYFIENEIENSQ' A
#
# COMPACT_ATOMS: atom_id res chain seq x y z
N MET A 1 22.07 5.51 1.25
CA MET A 1 21.79 4.81 2.53
C MET A 1 21.83 3.34 2.21
N GLU A 2 22.60 2.55 2.94
CA GLU A 2 22.45 1.10 2.93
C GLU A 2 21.36 0.74 3.95
N TYR A 3 20.34 -0.01 3.51
CA TYR A 3 19.29 -0.51 4.38
C TYR A 3 19.64 -1.95 4.77
N THR A 4 19.47 -2.31 6.03
CA THR A 4 19.65 -3.70 6.45
C THR A 4 18.47 -4.55 5.96
N LYS A 5 18.66 -5.87 5.91
CA LYS A 5 17.56 -6.80 5.62
C LYS A 5 16.39 -6.62 6.60
N GLU A 6 16.69 -6.33 7.87
CA GLU A 6 15.69 -6.07 8.90
C GLU A 6 14.90 -4.78 8.62
N ASP A 7 15.58 -3.71 8.17
CA ASP A 7 14.92 -2.47 7.73
C ASP A 7 13.96 -2.71 6.58
N LEU A 8 14.37 -3.52 5.58
CA LEU A 8 13.54 -3.86 4.43
C LEU A 8 12.31 -4.68 4.82
N ILE A 9 12.47 -5.67 5.71
CA ILE A 9 11.36 -6.47 6.24
C ILE A 9 10.37 -5.58 6.99
N GLU A 10 10.84 -4.67 7.82
CA GLU A 10 9.98 -3.75 8.54
C GLU A 10 9.27 -2.77 7.60
N ALA A 11 9.98 -2.22 6.61
CA ALA A 11 9.39 -1.35 5.60
C ALA A 11 8.28 -2.07 4.82
N LYS A 12 8.53 -3.31 4.38
CA LYS A 12 7.52 -4.16 3.75
C LYS A 12 6.30 -4.35 4.65
N ARG A 13 6.50 -4.68 5.93
CA ARG A 13 5.40 -4.87 6.90
C ARG A 13 4.53 -3.61 7.03
N GLN A 14 5.14 -2.43 7.08
CA GLN A 14 4.42 -1.16 7.13
C GLN A 14 3.63 -0.86 5.86
N ILE A 15 4.20 -1.18 4.69
CA ILE A 15 3.52 -1.06 3.39
C ILE A 15 2.31 -2.00 3.32
N ASP A 16 2.48 -3.27 3.72
CA ASP A 16 1.40 -4.26 3.76
C ASP A 16 0.23 -3.80 4.66
N SER A 17 0.53 -3.26 5.85
CA SER A 17 -0.48 -2.68 6.74
C SER A 17 -1.22 -1.50 6.10
N THR A 18 -0.49 -0.64 5.39
CA THR A 18 -1.05 0.52 4.71
C THR A 18 -1.93 0.11 3.53
N LEU A 19 -1.50 -0.88 2.74
CA LEU A 19 -2.28 -1.47 1.65
C LEU A 19 -3.62 -2.00 2.16
N HIS A 20 -3.60 -2.75 3.26
CA HIS A 20 -4.82 -3.28 3.88
C HIS A 20 -5.79 -2.14 4.26
N LYS A 21 -5.31 -1.11 4.96
CA LYS A 21 -6.14 0.04 5.37
C LYS A 21 -6.71 0.81 4.18
N LEU A 22 -5.94 0.97 3.10
CA LEU A 22 -6.41 1.66 1.89
C LEU A 22 -7.53 0.87 1.18
N ARG A 23 -7.43 -0.46 1.14
CA ARG A 23 -8.47 -1.33 0.58
C ARG A 23 -9.77 -1.22 1.40
N GLU A 24 -9.67 -1.31 2.73
CA GLU A 24 -10.82 -1.11 3.63
C GLU A 24 -11.45 0.30 3.50
N THR A 25 -10.62 1.32 3.30
CA THR A 25 -11.09 2.70 3.10
C THR A 25 -11.92 2.82 1.81
N ILE A 26 -11.51 2.14 0.73
CA ILE A 26 -12.29 2.12 -0.52
C ILE A 26 -13.63 1.45 -0.29
N ILE A 27 -13.65 0.26 0.33
CA ILE A 27 -14.89 -0.47 0.67
C ILE A 27 -15.83 0.41 1.49
N THR A 28 -15.28 1.08 2.51
CA THR A 28 -16.05 1.98 3.39
C THR A 28 -16.67 3.14 2.62
N PHE A 29 -15.94 3.76 1.69
CA PHE A 29 -16.47 4.88 0.90
C PHE A 29 -17.46 4.44 -0.18
N GLU A 30 -17.23 3.29 -0.82
CA GLU A 30 -18.14 2.72 -1.81
C GLU A 30 -19.47 2.27 -1.16
N ALA A 31 -19.48 1.91 0.13
CA ALA A 31 -20.67 1.53 0.89
C ALA A 31 -21.46 2.72 1.49
N LYS A 32 -21.01 3.97 1.35
CA LYS A 32 -21.77 5.14 1.84
C LYS A 32 -22.99 5.42 0.95
N GLU A 33 -24.02 6.05 1.50
CA GLU A 33 -25.25 6.40 0.75
C GLU A 33 -25.00 7.28 -0.49
N ASN A 34 -23.93 8.09 -0.48
CA ASN A 34 -23.56 8.97 -1.59
C ASN A 34 -22.10 8.78 -2.03
N PRO A 35 -21.75 7.66 -2.72
CA PRO A 35 -20.37 7.34 -3.09
C PRO A 35 -19.70 8.39 -3.99
N GLU A 36 -20.46 9.09 -4.83
CA GLU A 36 -19.93 10.13 -5.72
C GLU A 36 -19.25 11.28 -4.96
N ARG A 37 -19.66 11.55 -3.71
CA ARG A 37 -18.98 12.55 -2.85
C ARG A 37 -17.56 12.14 -2.46
N TYR A 38 -17.25 10.85 -2.52
CA TYR A 38 -15.97 10.27 -2.13
C TYR A 38 -15.11 9.86 -3.35
N LYS A 39 -15.52 10.23 -4.56
CA LYS A 39 -14.87 9.81 -5.81
C LYS A 39 -13.40 10.18 -5.89
N SER A 40 -13.02 11.37 -5.41
CA SER A 40 -11.63 11.82 -5.42
C SER A 40 -10.79 11.02 -4.41
N GLN A 41 -11.34 10.72 -3.23
CA GLN A 41 -10.70 9.89 -2.19
C GLN A 41 -10.53 8.45 -2.66
N ILE A 42 -11.56 7.86 -3.28
CA ILE A 42 -11.49 6.50 -3.86
C ILE A 42 -10.42 6.44 -4.95
N THR A 43 -10.43 7.42 -5.86
CA THR A 43 -9.42 7.51 -6.95
C THR A 43 -8.01 7.62 -6.39
N LEU A 44 -7.81 8.48 -5.38
CA LEU A 44 -6.51 8.65 -4.73
C LEU A 44 -6.06 7.38 -4.00
N ALA A 45 -6.96 6.70 -3.30
CA ALA A 45 -6.66 5.43 -2.62
C ALA A 45 -6.25 4.34 -3.63
N LYS A 46 -6.97 4.21 -4.76
CA LYS A 46 -6.62 3.26 -5.84
C LYS A 46 -5.23 3.55 -6.41
N ARG A 47 -4.87 4.82 -6.63
CA ARG A 47 -3.53 5.21 -7.09
C ARG A 47 -2.44 4.89 -6.06
N ARG A 48 -2.69 5.13 -4.78
CA ARG A 48 -1.75 4.81 -3.69
C ARG A 48 -1.52 3.32 -3.54
N ILE A 49 -2.60 2.52 -3.62
CA ILE A 49 -2.49 1.05 -3.64
C ILE A 49 -1.55 0.62 -4.75
N ARG A 50 -1.74 1.13 -5.98
CA ARG A 50 -0.88 0.76 -7.10
C ARG A 50 0.58 1.13 -6.88
N ALA A 51 0.85 2.33 -6.36
CA ALA A 51 2.21 2.78 -6.06
C ALA A 51 2.86 1.89 -4.97
N PHE A 52 2.11 1.56 -3.92
CA PHE A 52 2.62 0.71 -2.85
C PHE A 52 2.81 -0.75 -3.27
N GLU A 53 1.98 -1.29 -4.15
CA GLU A 53 2.20 -2.63 -4.72
C GLU A 53 3.52 -2.71 -5.50
N ILE A 54 3.83 -1.66 -6.28
CA ILE A 54 5.11 -1.54 -6.99
C ILE A 54 6.28 -1.44 -6.00
N ALA A 55 6.16 -0.59 -4.97
CA ALA A 55 7.18 -0.46 -3.94
C ALA A 55 7.42 -1.78 -3.20
N ASN A 56 6.34 -2.49 -2.84
CA ASN A 56 6.41 -3.77 -2.14
C ASN A 56 7.12 -4.84 -2.98
N TYR A 57 6.86 -4.87 -4.29
CA TYR A 57 7.54 -5.77 -5.22
C TYR A 57 9.05 -5.54 -5.24
N PHE A 58 9.50 -4.28 -5.31
CA PHE A 58 10.93 -3.98 -5.28
C PHE A 58 11.59 -4.32 -3.94
N ILE A 59 10.90 -4.06 -2.83
CA ILE A 59 11.41 -4.40 -1.49
C ILE A 59 11.53 -5.90 -1.32
N GLU A 60 10.53 -6.68 -1.75
CA GLU A 60 10.58 -8.14 -1.70
C GLU A 60 11.77 -8.69 -2.48
N ASN A 61 11.95 -8.23 -3.73
CA ASN A 61 13.09 -8.62 -4.54
C ASN A 61 14.43 -8.30 -3.87
N GLU A 62 14.55 -7.15 -3.20
CA GLU A 62 15.78 -6.77 -2.50
C GLU A 62 16.04 -7.68 -1.28
N ILE A 63 15.00 -8.07 -0.54
CA ILE A 63 15.09 -9.03 0.57
C ILE A 63 15.55 -10.41 0.07
N GLU A 64 15.04 -10.86 -1.07
CA GLU A 64 15.40 -12.12 -1.72
C GLU A 64 16.82 -12.11 -2.29
N ASN A 65 17.24 -11.01 -2.94
CA ASN A 65 18.59 -10.87 -3.50
C ASN A 65 19.67 -10.67 -2.42
N SER A 66 19.27 -10.25 -1.22
CA SER A 66 20.15 -10.15 -0.04
C SER A 66 20.31 -11.50 0.69
N GLN A 67 20.08 -12.63 0.02
CA GLN A 67 20.30 -13.99 0.53
C GLN A 67 21.71 -14.52 0.25
#